data_AF-A0A0M1J137-F1
#
_entry.id   AF-A0A0M1J137-F1
#
_cell.length_a   1.000
_cell.length_b   1.000
_cell.length_c   1.000
_cell.angle_alpha   90.00
_cell.angle_beta   90.00
_cell.angle_gamma   90.00
#
_symmetry.space_group_name_H-M   'P 1'
#
loop_
_entity.id
_entity.type
_entity.pdbx_description
1 polymer ?
#
loop_
_entity_poly.entity_id
_entity_poly.type
_entity_poly.pdbx_seq_one_letter_code
_entity_poly.pdbx_strand_id
1 'polypeptide(L)'
;MLFNIIIAFIIPWISGIIFYFKDRKVLFTIAPFQSVIAYTVNSIGFFYNLWSVCPHEYGKFTTMPYDLGIYPILSVYLIHYIDKTKFNPYLLIMIATIFTTFLEWLGILSGKVVYSNGWNIGFTFISYLLPYLLNYWFYIQLKQMKIFD
;
A
#
# COMPACT_ATOMS: atom_id res chain seq x y z
N MET A 1 12.44 -0.94 14.49
CA MET A 1 12.14 -2.07 13.60
C MET A 1 10.96 -2.88 14.11
N LEU A 2 10.97 -3.35 15.36
CA LEU A 2 9.86 -4.14 15.95
C LEU A 2 8.49 -3.46 15.79
N PHE A 3 8.39 -2.16 16.05
CA PHE A 3 7.18 -1.38 15.83
C PHE A 3 6.64 -1.51 14.39
N ASN A 4 7.51 -1.31 13.39
CA ASN A 4 7.15 -1.40 11.97
C ASN A 4 6.66 -2.82 11.62
N ILE A 5 7.33 -3.86 12.15
CA ILE A 5 6.91 -5.25 11.97
C ILE A 5 5.51 -5.48 12.55
N ILE A 6 5.26 -5.06 13.79
CA ILE A 6 3.97 -5.29 14.44
C ILE A 6 2.86 -4.53 13.71
N ILE A 7 3.04 -3.23 13.51
CA ILE A 7 2.00 -2.34 13.00
C ILE A 7 1.80 -2.49 11.49
N ALA A 8 2.88 -2.56 10.72
CA ALA A 8 2.79 -2.54 9.27
C ALA A 8 2.78 -3.94 8.63
N PHE A 9 3.17 -5.00 9.35
CA PHE A 9 3.14 -6.37 8.83
C PHE A 9 2.17 -7.28 9.59
N ILE A 10 2.37 -7.49 10.89
CA ILE A 10 1.58 -8.48 11.66
C ILE A 10 0.09 -8.11 11.70
N ILE A 11 -0.25 -6.88 12.12
CA ILE A 11 -1.64 -6.44 12.21
C ILE A 11 -2.36 -6.53 10.85
N PRO A 12 -1.79 -6.00 9.74
CA PRO A 12 -2.37 -6.17 8.42
C PRO A 12 -2.55 -7.63 8.00
N TRP A 13 -1.59 -8.52 8.30
CA TRP A 13 -1.71 -9.93 7.93
C TRP A 13 -2.71 -10.72 8.77
N ILE A 14 -2.99 -10.33 10.02
CA ILE A 14 -4.14 -10.86 10.76
C ILE A 14 -5.42 -10.56 9.96
N SER A 15 -5.57 -9.33 9.47
CA SER A 15 -6.65 -8.93 8.57
C SER A 15 -6.63 -9.75 7.27
N GLY A 16 -5.46 -9.97 6.68
CA GLY A 16 -5.28 -10.78 5.47
C GLY A 16 -5.68 -12.24 5.64
N ILE A 17 -5.41 -12.87 6.79
CA ILE A 17 -5.84 -14.24 7.10
C ILE A 17 -7.36 -14.30 7.21
N ILE A 18 -8.00 -13.33 7.87
CA ILE A 18 -9.47 -13.24 7.89
C ILE A 18 -9.99 -13.09 6.46
N PHE A 19 -9.31 -12.29 5.64
CA PHE A 19 -9.67 -12.04 4.26
C PHE A 19 -9.52 -13.24 3.33
N TYR A 20 -8.57 -14.14 3.61
CA TYR A 20 -8.38 -15.39 2.86
C TYR A 20 -9.68 -16.21 2.81
N PHE A 21 -10.45 -16.24 3.91
CA PHE A 21 -11.72 -16.95 3.95
C PHE A 21 -12.86 -16.22 3.22
N LYS A 22 -12.68 -14.94 2.88
CA LYS A 22 -13.68 -14.12 2.19
C LYS A 22 -13.46 -14.06 0.68
N ASP A 23 -12.21 -13.83 0.25
CA ASP A 23 -11.86 -13.68 -1.17
C ASP A 23 -10.38 -13.98 -1.43
N ARG A 24 -10.02 -15.27 -1.32
CA ARG A 24 -8.66 -15.75 -1.58
C ARG A 24 -8.15 -15.42 -2.99
N LYS A 25 -9.03 -15.30 -3.99
CA LYS A 25 -8.64 -15.03 -5.38
C LYS A 25 -8.06 -13.62 -5.49
N VAL A 26 -8.75 -12.62 -4.93
CA VAL A 26 -8.21 -11.25 -4.85
C VAL A 26 -6.92 -11.23 -4.02
N LEU A 27 -6.88 -11.91 -2.86
CA LEU A 27 -5.70 -11.94 -2.00
C LEU A 27 -4.44 -12.42 -2.73
N PHE A 28 -4.50 -13.59 -3.39
CA PHE A 28 -3.33 -14.19 -4.03
C PHE A 28 -2.90 -13.52 -5.33
N THR A 29 -3.77 -12.77 -5.99
CA THR A 29 -3.43 -12.05 -7.24
C THR A 29 -2.95 -10.64 -6.96
N ILE A 30 -3.61 -9.92 -6.04
CA ILE A 30 -3.37 -8.50 -5.80
C ILE A 30 -2.24 -8.26 -4.80
N ALA A 31 -2.15 -9.05 -3.72
CA ALA A 31 -1.13 -8.81 -2.70
C ALA A 31 0.30 -8.88 -3.26
N PRO A 32 0.71 -9.91 -4.03
CA PRO A 32 2.07 -9.98 -4.56
C PRO A 32 2.40 -8.84 -5.53
N PHE A 33 1.46 -8.51 -6.42
CA PHE A 33 1.62 -7.41 -7.37
C PHE A 33 1.83 -6.08 -6.65
N GLN A 34 1.00 -5.79 -5.65
CA GLN A 34 1.12 -4.56 -4.88
C GLN A 34 2.41 -4.51 -4.06
N SER A 35 2.86 -5.63 -3.48
CA SER A 35 4.15 -5.66 -2.77
C SER A 35 5.31 -5.26 -3.69
N VAL A 36 5.28 -5.69 -4.95
CA VAL A 36 6.30 -5.29 -5.95
C VAL A 36 6.21 -3.80 -6.25
N ILE A 37 5.02 -3.24 -6.44
CA ILE A 37 4.83 -1.80 -6.65
C ILE A 37 5.35 -1.02 -5.44
N ALA A 38 4.95 -1.40 -4.22
CA ALA A 38 5.34 -0.72 -2.99
C ALA A 38 6.86 -0.71 -2.82
N TYR A 39 7.50 -1.88 -2.95
CA TYR A 39 8.96 -2.00 -2.91
C TYR A 39 9.65 -1.13 -3.96
N THR A 40 9.08 -1.04 -5.17
CA THR A 40 9.63 -0.21 -6.25
C THR A 40 9.55 1.27 -5.91
N VAL A 41 8.39 1.75 -5.47
CA VAL A 41 8.19 3.16 -5.07
C VAL A 41 9.09 3.52 -3.90
N ASN A 42 9.17 2.67 -2.87
CA ASN A 42 10.08 2.90 -1.74
C ASN A 42 11.54 2.87 -2.16
N SER A 43 11.96 1.94 -3.02
CA SER A 43 13.33 1.90 -3.53
C SER A 43 13.72 3.19 -4.26
N ILE A 44 12.82 3.75 -5.07
CA ILE A 44 13.01 5.05 -5.73
C ILE A 44 13.07 6.17 -4.69
N GLY A 45 12.16 6.18 -3.71
CA GLY A 45 12.14 7.17 -2.62
C GLY A 45 13.44 7.23 -1.84
N PHE A 46 13.96 6.06 -1.44
CA PHE A 46 15.25 5.96 -0.75
C PHE A 46 16.43 6.33 -1.66
N PHE A 47 16.42 5.94 -2.93
CA PHE A 47 17.49 6.30 -3.87
C PHE A 47 17.66 7.81 -4.01
N TYR A 48 16.54 8.54 -4.10
CA TYR A 48 16.52 10.00 -4.18
C TYR A 48 16.51 10.71 -2.81
N ASN A 49 16.62 9.96 -1.70
CA ASN A 49 16.54 10.47 -0.33
C ASN A 49 15.32 11.39 -0.09
N LEU A 50 14.15 11.00 -0.60
CA LEU A 50 12.91 11.78 -0.50
C LEU A 50 12.27 11.63 0.88
N TRP A 51 12.36 10.44 1.47
CA TRP A 51 11.94 10.17 2.84
C TRP A 51 12.84 9.12 3.49
N SER A 52 12.76 9.05 4.81
CA SER A 52 13.33 7.96 5.60
C SER A 52 12.35 7.54 6.68
N VAL A 53 12.42 6.27 7.08
CA VAL A 53 11.55 5.69 8.10
C VAL A 53 12.41 5.22 9.28
N CYS A 54 11.97 5.52 10.50
CA CYS A 54 12.66 5.10 11.70
C CYS A 54 12.54 3.58 11.91
N PRO A 55 13.60 2.92 12.44
CA PRO A 55 14.90 3.48 12.80
C PRO A 55 15.87 3.52 11.61
N HIS A 56 16.54 4.66 11.43
CA HIS A 56 17.34 4.97 10.24
C HIS A 56 18.50 4.00 9.96
N GLU A 57 19.01 3.31 10.98
CA GLU A 57 20.13 2.36 10.89
C GLU A 57 19.88 1.19 9.93
N TYR A 58 18.61 0.84 9.65
CA TYR A 58 18.27 -0.22 8.69
C TYR A 58 18.04 0.29 7.26
N GLY A 59 18.19 1.60 7.01
CA GLY A 59 18.01 2.22 5.69
C GLY A 59 16.68 1.80 5.04
N LYS A 60 16.74 1.36 3.77
CA LYS A 60 15.56 0.92 3.02
C LYS A 60 14.83 -0.30 3.62
N PHE A 61 15.49 -1.12 4.44
CA PHE A 61 14.84 -2.30 5.04
C PHE A 61 13.80 -1.92 6.10
N THR A 62 13.80 -0.67 6.55
CA THR A 62 12.78 -0.13 7.47
C THR A 62 11.36 -0.14 6.88
N THR A 63 11.24 -0.06 5.55
CA THR A 63 9.94 -0.08 4.85
C THR A 63 9.48 -1.47 4.44
N MET A 64 10.35 -2.49 4.51
CA MET A 64 9.99 -3.87 4.14
C MET A 64 8.72 -4.39 4.83
N PRO A 65 8.46 -4.12 6.13
CA PRO A 65 7.20 -4.50 6.76
C PRO A 65 5.97 -3.85 6.10
N TYR A 66 6.09 -2.62 5.61
CA TYR A 66 5.02 -1.89 4.94
C TYR A 66 4.81 -2.43 3.52
N ASP A 67 5.91 -2.63 2.79
CA ASP A 67 5.94 -3.18 1.42
C ASP A 67 5.27 -4.56 1.35
N LEU A 68 5.48 -5.38 2.37
CA LEU A 68 4.94 -6.75 2.42
C LEU A 68 3.64 -6.89 3.22
N GLY A 69 3.18 -5.82 3.88
CA GLY A 69 2.08 -5.88 4.83
C GLY A 69 0.96 -4.90 4.51
N ILE A 70 1.02 -3.69 5.07
CA ILE A 70 -0.11 -2.75 4.99
C ILE A 70 -0.48 -2.39 3.55
N TYR A 71 0.50 -2.12 2.68
CA TYR A 71 0.22 -1.72 1.29
C TYR A 71 -0.49 -2.81 0.47
N PRO A 72 0.01 -4.07 0.43
CA PRO A 72 -0.68 -5.13 -0.28
C PRO A 72 -2.04 -5.47 0.34
N ILE A 73 -2.18 -5.46 1.66
CA ILE A 73 -3.47 -5.76 2.30
C ILE A 73 -4.52 -4.68 2.01
N LEU A 74 -4.18 -3.39 2.11
CA LEU A 74 -5.11 -2.31 1.74
C LEU A 74 -5.55 -2.41 0.27
N SER A 75 -4.63 -2.80 -0.61
CA SER A 75 -4.92 -3.02 -2.02
C SER A 75 -5.85 -4.20 -2.28
N VAL A 76 -5.72 -5.28 -1.50
CA VAL A 76 -6.64 -6.42 -1.54
C VAL A 76 -8.05 -6.00 -1.13
N TYR A 77 -8.20 -5.23 -0.05
CA TYR A 77 -9.51 -4.70 0.35
C TYR A 77 -10.10 -3.80 -0.73
N LEU A 78 -9.31 -2.87 -1.28
CA LEU A 78 -9.73 -1.95 -2.33
C LEU A 78 -10.30 -2.70 -3.54
N ILE A 79 -9.55 -3.67 -4.08
CA ILE A 79 -9.99 -4.42 -5.26
C ILE A 79 -11.21 -5.29 -4.97
N HIS A 80 -11.29 -5.93 -3.81
CA HIS A 80 -12.48 -6.69 -3.45
C HIS A 80 -13.74 -5.82 -3.38
N TYR A 81 -13.66 -4.61 -2.80
CA TYR A 81 -14.81 -3.72 -2.80
C TYR A 81 -15.14 -3.22 -4.20
N ILE A 82 -14.15 -2.94 -5.05
CA ILE A 82 -14.37 -2.61 -6.47
C ILE A 82 -15.07 -3.77 -7.20
N ASP A 83 -14.68 -5.02 -6.94
CA ASP A 83 -15.25 -6.21 -7.59
C ASP A 83 -16.67 -6.52 -7.11
N LYS A 84 -16.93 -6.39 -5.80
CA LYS A 84 -18.20 -6.80 -5.18
C LYS A 84 -19.26 -5.71 -5.07
N THR A 85 -18.89 -4.44 -5.23
CA THR A 85 -19.83 -3.32 -5.10
C THR A 85 -20.04 -2.61 -6.43
N LYS A 86 -21.17 -1.90 -6.56
CA LYS A 86 -21.44 -1.03 -7.72
C LYS A 86 -20.86 0.39 -7.55
N PHE A 87 -19.99 0.60 -6.55
CA PHE A 87 -19.42 1.92 -6.32
C PHE A 87 -18.44 2.30 -7.43
N ASN A 88 -18.30 3.60 -7.66
CA ASN A 88 -17.33 4.12 -8.62
C ASN A 88 -15.91 3.73 -8.16
N PRO A 89 -15.14 2.96 -8.96
CA PRO A 89 -13.81 2.51 -8.58
C PRO A 89 -12.84 3.66 -8.28
N TYR A 90 -12.94 4.77 -9.02
CA TYR A 90 -12.10 5.95 -8.82
C TYR A 90 -12.40 6.66 -7.48
N LEU A 91 -13.64 6.59 -7.00
CA LEU A 91 -13.99 7.12 -5.68
C LEU A 91 -13.38 6.26 -4.56
N LEU A 92 -13.43 4.93 -4.70
CA LEU A 92 -12.79 4.02 -3.74
C LEU A 92 -11.27 4.19 -3.72
N ILE A 93 -10.64 4.37 -4.89
CA ILE A 93 -9.21 4.68 -5.01
C ILE A 93 -8.88 6.00 -4.31
N MET A 94 -9.71 7.03 -4.50
CA MET A 94 -9.53 8.32 -3.85
C MET A 94 -9.60 8.18 -2.32
N ILE A 95 -10.58 7.46 -1.80
CA ILE A 95 -10.73 7.20 -0.36
C ILE A 95 -9.51 6.43 0.18
N ALA A 96 -9.07 5.37 -0.50
CA ALA A 96 -7.90 4.59 -0.11
C ALA A 96 -6.61 5.42 -0.10
N THR A 97 -6.46 6.31 -1.10
CA THR A 97 -5.32 7.24 -1.20
C THR A 97 -5.33 8.23 -0.05
N ILE A 98 -6.47 8.87 0.24
CA ILE A 98 -6.61 9.80 1.38
C ILE A 98 -6.30 9.07 2.69
N PHE A 99 -6.85 7.87 2.89
CA PHE A 99 -6.63 7.09 4.09
C PHE A 99 -5.16 6.72 4.28
N THR A 100 -4.49 6.25 3.23
CA THR A 100 -3.06 5.88 3.30
C THR A 100 -2.17 7.10 3.54
N THR A 101 -2.49 8.22 2.90
CA THR A 101 -1.79 9.50 3.13
C THR A 101 -1.98 9.98 4.57
N PHE A 102 -3.18 9.82 5.13
CA PHE A 102 -3.46 10.15 6.53
C PHE A 102 -2.65 9.27 7.50
N LEU A 103 -2.53 7.96 7.23
CA LEU A 103 -1.67 7.08 8.04
C LEU A 103 -0.19 7.52 8.00
N GLU A 104 0.31 7.93 6.83
CA GLU A 104 1.67 8.46 6.73
C GLU A 104 1.81 9.77 7.49
N TRP A 105 0.82 10.66 7.42
CA TRP A 105 0.81 11.90 8.20
C TRP A 105 0.90 11.63 9.72
N LEU A 106 0.20 10.61 10.24
CA LEU A 106 0.38 10.16 11.63
C LEU A 106 1.82 9.64 11.89
N GLY A 107 2.41 8.97 10.91
CA GLY A 107 3.82 8.57 10.93
C GLY A 107 4.78 9.76 11.02
N ILE A 108 4.50 10.86 10.33
CA ILE A 108 5.28 12.10 10.41
C ILE A 108 5.13 12.72 11.81
N LEU A 109 3.90 12.88 12.31
CA LEU A 109 3.64 13.46 13.62
C LEU A 109 4.30 12.68 14.77
N SER A 110 4.43 11.37 14.62
CA SER A 110 5.12 10.50 15.58
C SER A 110 6.64 10.44 15.41
N GLY A 111 7.20 11.22 14.47
CA GLY A 111 8.64 11.21 14.15
C GLY A 111 9.12 9.89 13.53
N LYS A 112 8.21 9.06 13.03
CA LYS A 112 8.53 7.78 12.38
C LYS A 112 8.87 7.93 10.91
N VAL A 113 8.33 8.93 10.24
CA VAL A 113 8.61 9.26 8.85
C VAL A 113 9.20 10.66 8.81
N VAL A 114 10.35 10.79 8.14
CA VAL A 114 11.03 12.08 7.97
C VAL A 114 11.17 12.34 6.48
N TYR A 115 10.63 13.47 6.03
CA TYR A 115 10.78 13.94 4.65
C TYR A 115 12.09 14.68 4.45
N SER A 116 12.57 14.67 3.21
CA SER A 116 13.82 15.28 2.78
C SER A 116 13.72 15.70 1.31
N ASN A 117 14.69 16.47 0.81
CA ASN A 117 14.80 16.86 -0.60
C ASN A 117 13.52 17.48 -1.21
N GLY A 118 12.79 18.29 -0.43
CA GLY A 118 11.57 18.97 -0.88
C GLY A 118 10.33 18.08 -0.97
N TRP A 119 10.43 16.80 -0.57
CA TRP A 119 9.29 15.92 -0.45
C TRP A 119 8.29 16.45 0.59
N ASN A 120 7.01 16.29 0.31
CA ASN A 120 5.93 16.78 1.14
C ASN A 120 4.71 15.88 1.03
N ILE A 121 3.72 16.14 1.89
CA ILE A 121 2.52 15.29 1.99
C ILE A 121 1.69 15.25 0.70
N GLY A 122 1.76 16.31 -0.13
CA GLY A 122 1.11 16.33 -1.44
C GLY A 122 1.77 15.38 -2.44
N PHE A 123 3.10 15.30 -2.44
CA PHE A 123 3.81 14.30 -3.24
C PHE A 123 3.58 12.88 -2.71
N THR A 124 3.48 12.70 -1.39
CA THR A 124 3.06 11.43 -0.78
C THR A 124 1.67 10.99 -1.25
N PHE A 125 0.71 11.92 -1.32
CA PHE A 125 -0.60 11.63 -1.85
C PHE A 125 -0.52 11.09 -3.29
N ILE A 126 0.28 11.73 -4.14
CA ILE A 126 0.50 11.28 -5.53
C ILE A 126 1.19 9.91 -5.56
N SER A 127 2.19 9.68 -4.69
CA SER A 127 2.90 8.40 -4.63
C SER A 127 2.05 7.25 -4.10
N TYR A 128 0.89 7.52 -3.48
CA TYR A 128 -0.13 6.50 -3.17
C TYR A 128 -1.20 6.38 -4.25
N LEU A 129 -1.62 7.50 -4.86
CA LEU A 129 -2.61 7.51 -5.91
C LEU A 129 -2.17 6.66 -7.11
N LEU A 130 -0.91 6.82 -7.55
CA LEU A 130 -0.38 6.11 -8.70
C LEU A 130 -0.36 4.59 -8.50
N PRO A 131 0.19 4.02 -7.41
CA PRO A 131 0.07 2.59 -7.10
C PRO A 131 -1.36 2.06 -7.08
N TYR A 132 -2.31 2.78 -6.47
CA TYR A 132 -3.70 2.30 -6.44
C TYR A 132 -4.37 2.31 -7.81
N LEU A 133 -4.05 3.29 -8.67
CA LEU A 133 -4.50 3.29 -10.07
C LEU A 133 -3.88 2.13 -10.86
N LEU A 134 -2.58 1.88 -10.71
CA LEU A 134 -1.90 0.74 -11.34
C LEU A 134 -2.51 -0.59 -10.89
N ASN A 135 -2.81 -0.72 -9.60
CA ASN A 135 -3.47 -1.90 -9.05
C ASN A 135 -4.88 -2.11 -9.64
N TYR A 136 -5.66 -1.04 -9.78
CA TYR A 136 -6.97 -1.12 -10.42
C TYR A 136 -6.87 -1.49 -11.90
N TRP A 137 -5.94 -0.91 -12.65
CA TRP A 137 -5.73 -1.27 -14.05
C TRP A 137 -5.26 -2.72 -14.21
N PHE A 138 -4.38 -3.19 -13.32
CA PHE A 138 -4.00 -4.60 -13.27
C PHE A 138 -5.21 -5.50 -13.04
N TYR A 139 -6.07 -5.18 -12.08
CA TYR A 139 -7.33 -5.89 -11.87
C TYR A 139 -8.24 -5.89 -13.12
N ILE A 140 -8.37 -4.77 -13.85
CA ILE A 140 -9.13 -4.71 -15.10
C ILE A 140 -8.56 -5.70 -16.13
N GLN A 141 -7.25 -5.80 -16.27
CA GLN A 141 -6.61 -6.76 -17.16
C GLN A 141 -6.93 -8.21 -16.74
N LEU A 142 -6.86 -8.52 -15.45
CA LEU A 142 -7.22 -9.84 -14.93
C LEU A 142 -8.70 -10.18 -15.21
N LYS A 143 -9.60 -9.20 -15.12
CA LYS A 143 -11.02 -9.37 -15.49
C LYS A 143 -11.21 -9.60 -16.99
N GLN A 144 -10.49 -8.88 -17.85
CA GLN A 144 -10.50 -9.11 -19.30
C GLN A 144 -9.99 -10.51 -19.66
N MET A 145 -9.02 -11.03 -18.92
CA MET A 145 -8.51 -12.40 -19.02
C MET A 145 -9.44 -13.46 -18.41
N LYS A 146 -10.61 -13.09 -17.90
CA LYS A 146 -11.58 -13.98 -17.23
C LYS A 146 -11.00 -14.71 -16.01
N ILE A 147 -10.01 -14.11 -15.35
CA ILE A 147 -9.51 -14.59 -14.05
C ILE A 147 -10.51 -14.23 -12.96
N PHE A 148 -11.13 -13.05 -13.06
CA PHE A 148 -12.27 -12.62 -12.26
C PHE A 148 -13.57 -12.66 -13.08
N ASP A 149 -14.68 -12.87 -12.39
CA ASP A 149 -16.02 -12.95 -12.97
C ASP A 149 -16.65 -11.55 -13.18
#